data_AF-A0A9D5KWR1-F1
#
_entry.id   AF-A0A9D5KWR1-F1
#
_cell.length_a   1.000
_cell.length_b   1.000
_cell.length_c   1.000
_cell.angle_alpha   90.00
_cell.angle_beta   90.00
_cell.angle_gamma   90.00
#
_symmetry.space_group_name_H-M   'P 1'
#
loop_
_entity.id
_entity.type
_entity.pdbx_description
1 polymer ?
#
loop_
_entity_poly.entity_id
_entity_poly.type
_entity_poly.pdbx_seq_one_letter_code
_entity_poly.pdbx_strand_id
1 'polypeptide(L)'
;MAIRDLATQVFEEGDLERAKRYVKVSQDDANYYGSRLRDAQLNILFPAIDKAYDRQQQELRRRLQVYLCALGGLLVIVIGAVAYITRQWKSVEDANHRVQQTNDELQSISDRLREANTALEVSNEALEKTNTALEFSNSRLKKSGRIAEEYTGLFMEYSSLNISLLEKYHAALRNLALQGNVKGILKKLDSDEIVNETIKAFYSKFDEAVLNIYPSFVEKINMLLVEEGRIQLKPGEKLNTELRVLAVYRLGISDPDQIAHFLRCSVSTVYTYRSRLKRRAIDPETFDSKIMEI
;
A
#
# COMPACT_ATOMS: atom_id res chain seq x y z
N MET A 1 1.23 -14.28 119.93
CA MET A 1 0.87 -13.19 119.00
C MET A 1 -0.42 -13.59 118.30
N ALA A 2 -1.42 -12.71 118.26
CA ALA A 2 -2.71 -13.03 117.66
C ALA A 2 -2.60 -12.97 116.12
N ILE A 3 -3.21 -13.92 115.40
CA ILE A 3 -3.23 -13.99 113.90
C ILE A 3 -3.70 -12.66 113.27
N ARG A 4 -4.51 -11.90 113.99
CA ARG A 4 -4.97 -10.54 113.65
C ARG A 4 -3.83 -9.51 113.50
N ASP A 5 -2.85 -9.53 114.39
CA ASP A 5 -1.76 -8.54 114.35
C ASP A 5 -0.87 -8.83 113.12
N LEU A 6 -0.74 -10.11 112.76
CA LEU A 6 -0.13 -10.57 111.51
C LEU A 6 -0.92 -10.09 110.28
N ALA A 7 -2.25 -10.17 110.32
CA ALA A 7 -3.10 -9.72 109.22
C ALA A 7 -3.03 -8.20 109.00
N THR A 8 -2.81 -7.44 110.08
CA THR A 8 -2.63 -5.98 110.04
C THR A 8 -1.27 -5.63 109.44
N GLN A 9 -0.21 -6.28 109.89
CA GLN A 9 1.14 -6.09 109.37
C GLN A 9 1.22 -6.42 107.87
N VAL A 10 0.64 -7.55 107.45
CA VAL A 10 0.65 -8.00 106.04
C VAL A 10 -0.23 -7.11 105.14
N PHE A 11 -1.26 -6.46 105.72
CA PHE A 11 -2.03 -5.42 105.03
C PHE A 11 -1.22 -4.13 104.84
N GLU A 12 -0.46 -3.70 105.84
CA GLU A 12 0.47 -2.55 105.73
C GLU A 12 1.62 -2.83 104.73
N GLU A 13 2.05 -4.09 104.63
CA GLU A 13 3.04 -4.55 103.65
C GLU A 13 2.48 -4.68 102.21
N GLY A 14 1.16 -4.53 102.03
CA GLY A 14 0.50 -4.46 100.71
C GLY A 14 0.08 -5.80 100.10
N ASP A 15 0.27 -6.93 100.80
CA ASP A 15 -0.17 -8.25 100.36
C ASP A 15 -1.63 -8.50 100.77
N LEU A 16 -2.54 -7.94 99.97
CA LEU A 16 -3.99 -7.97 100.17
C LEU A 16 -4.57 -9.40 100.15
N GLU A 17 -3.97 -10.34 99.42
CA GLU A 17 -4.42 -11.74 99.37
C GLU A 17 -4.14 -12.46 100.69
N ARG A 18 -2.91 -12.34 101.20
CA ARG A 18 -2.56 -12.93 102.49
C ARG A 18 -3.27 -12.24 103.65
N ALA A 19 -3.39 -10.91 103.62
CA ALA A 19 -4.16 -10.16 104.61
C ALA A 19 -5.62 -10.64 104.66
N LYS A 20 -6.32 -10.73 103.52
CA LYS A 20 -7.71 -11.24 103.46
C LYS A 20 -7.83 -12.69 103.93
N ARG A 21 -6.84 -13.54 103.64
CA ARG A 21 -6.81 -14.93 104.12
C ARG A 21 -6.64 -15.01 105.64
N TYR A 22 -5.71 -14.25 106.23
CA TYR A 22 -5.49 -14.23 107.68
C TYR A 22 -6.66 -13.61 108.46
N VAL A 23 -7.28 -12.59 107.87
CA VAL A 23 -8.54 -11.98 108.34
C VAL A 23 -9.68 -13.01 108.36
N LYS A 24 -9.86 -13.77 107.27
CA LYS A 24 -10.89 -14.81 107.16
C LYS A 24 -10.68 -15.97 108.15
N VAL A 25 -9.46 -16.46 108.29
CA VAL A 25 -9.13 -17.52 109.27
C VAL A 25 -9.38 -17.02 110.71
N SER A 26 -8.99 -15.78 111.01
CA SER A 26 -9.29 -15.18 112.32
C SER A 26 -10.79 -15.02 112.58
N GLN A 27 -11.60 -14.85 111.53
CA GLN A 27 -13.06 -14.75 111.63
C GLN A 27 -13.73 -16.12 111.80
N ASP A 28 -13.26 -17.13 111.07
CA ASP A 28 -13.74 -18.51 111.19
C ASP A 28 -13.41 -19.07 112.59
N ASP A 29 -12.22 -18.80 113.12
CA ASP A 29 -11.83 -19.14 114.51
C ASP A 29 -12.69 -18.39 115.55
N ALA A 30 -12.96 -17.09 115.33
CA ALA A 30 -13.80 -16.30 116.25
C ALA A 30 -15.26 -16.76 116.28
N ASN A 31 -15.80 -17.18 115.13
CA ASN A 31 -17.15 -17.74 115.02
C ASN A 31 -17.27 -19.11 115.69
N TYR A 32 -16.20 -19.92 115.67
CA TYR A 32 -16.17 -21.26 116.26
C TYR A 32 -16.25 -21.25 117.81
N TYR A 33 -15.63 -20.25 118.47
CA TYR A 33 -15.57 -20.19 119.94
C TYR A 33 -16.65 -19.31 120.62
N GLY A 34 -17.61 -18.75 119.87
CA GLY A 34 -18.87 -18.18 120.42
C GLY A 34 -18.74 -17.02 121.42
N SER A 35 -17.69 -16.20 121.37
CA SER A 35 -17.48 -15.11 122.34
C SER A 35 -18.18 -13.79 121.95
N ARG A 36 -19.30 -13.47 122.61
CA ARG A 36 -20.10 -12.24 122.44
C ARG A 36 -19.43 -10.90 122.84
N LEU A 37 -18.18 -10.90 123.30
CA LEU A 37 -17.49 -9.70 123.83
C LEU A 37 -16.44 -9.10 122.86
N ARG A 38 -16.48 -9.51 121.58
CA ARG A 38 -15.48 -9.10 120.59
C ARG A 38 -16.06 -8.61 119.26
N ASP A 39 -17.35 -8.31 119.18
CA ASP A 39 -18.00 -7.84 117.94
C ASP A 39 -17.77 -6.35 117.62
N ALA A 40 -17.47 -5.50 118.60
CA ALA A 40 -17.40 -4.05 118.39
C ALA A 40 -16.12 -3.56 117.68
N GLN A 41 -15.02 -4.33 117.73
CA GLN A 41 -13.72 -3.94 117.15
C GLN A 41 -13.38 -4.67 115.84
N LEU A 42 -14.05 -5.80 115.53
CA LEU A 42 -13.97 -6.45 114.23
C LEU A 42 -14.63 -5.61 113.11
N ASN A 43 -15.58 -4.73 113.46
CA ASN A 43 -16.43 -4.02 112.51
C ASN A 43 -15.74 -2.89 111.73
N ILE A 44 -14.48 -2.55 112.06
CA ILE A 44 -13.75 -1.43 111.43
C ILE A 44 -12.72 -1.92 110.41
N LEU A 45 -11.96 -2.96 110.75
CA LEU A 45 -10.82 -3.40 109.93
C LEU A 45 -11.22 -4.39 108.82
N PHE A 46 -12.19 -5.28 109.11
CA PHE A 46 -12.67 -6.26 108.14
C PHE A 46 -13.24 -5.63 106.87
N PRO A 47 -14.17 -4.66 106.96
CA PRO A 47 -14.71 -4.02 105.77
C PRO A 47 -13.65 -3.22 105.01
N ALA A 48 -12.59 -2.74 105.68
CA ALA A 48 -11.51 -2.01 105.03
C ALA A 48 -10.65 -2.93 104.14
N ILE A 49 -10.27 -4.11 104.65
CA ILE A 49 -9.47 -5.10 103.90
C ILE A 49 -10.31 -5.75 102.79
N ASP A 50 -11.57 -6.11 103.05
CA ASP A 50 -12.47 -6.63 102.02
C ASP A 50 -12.76 -5.59 100.93
N LYS A 51 -13.03 -4.33 101.29
CA LYS A 51 -13.18 -3.26 100.29
C LYS A 51 -11.89 -3.00 99.53
N ALA A 52 -10.72 -3.07 100.16
CA ALA A 52 -9.44 -2.88 99.48
C ALA A 52 -9.15 -4.01 98.48
N TYR A 53 -9.41 -5.26 98.85
CA TYR A 53 -9.29 -6.42 97.97
C TYR A 53 -10.31 -6.40 96.82
N ASP A 54 -11.58 -6.11 97.12
CA ASP A 54 -12.64 -6.02 96.10
C ASP A 54 -12.39 -4.85 95.14
N ARG A 55 -11.86 -3.72 95.62
CA ARG A 55 -11.38 -2.62 94.76
C ARG A 55 -10.27 -3.09 93.83
N GLN A 56 -9.25 -3.79 94.33
CA GLN A 56 -8.17 -4.31 93.50
C GLN A 56 -8.68 -5.28 92.42
N GLN A 57 -9.60 -6.18 92.78
CA GLN A 57 -10.18 -7.14 91.85
C GLN A 57 -11.12 -6.47 90.83
N GLN A 58 -11.87 -5.44 91.23
CA GLN A 58 -12.67 -4.61 90.32
C GLN A 58 -11.80 -3.78 89.38
N GLU A 59 -10.69 -3.22 89.85
CA GLU A 59 -9.74 -2.51 89.01
C GLU A 59 -9.12 -3.43 87.97
N LEU A 60 -8.72 -4.65 88.36
CA LEU A 60 -8.18 -5.65 87.45
C LEU A 60 -9.22 -6.07 86.40
N ARG A 61 -10.47 -6.35 86.83
CA ARG A 61 -11.59 -6.65 85.91
C ARG A 61 -11.92 -5.47 84.99
N ARG A 62 -11.92 -4.24 85.50
CA ARG A 62 -12.17 -3.02 84.72
C ARG A 62 -11.06 -2.78 83.70
N ARG A 63 -9.79 -2.98 84.06
CA ARG A 63 -8.66 -2.94 83.12
C ARG A 63 -8.83 -3.99 82.03
N LEU A 64 -9.17 -5.24 82.39
CA LEU A 64 -9.41 -6.31 81.42
C LEU A 64 -10.59 -6.00 80.48
N GLN A 65 -11.69 -5.46 81.01
CA GLN A 65 -12.83 -5.01 80.21
C GLN A 65 -12.47 -3.84 79.28
N VAL A 66 -11.69 -2.86 79.75
CA VAL A 66 -11.19 -1.76 78.91
C VAL A 66 -10.30 -2.30 77.79
N TYR A 67 -9.41 -3.25 78.06
CA TYR A 67 -8.61 -3.91 77.03
C TYR A 67 -9.47 -4.69 76.02
N LEU A 68 -10.51 -5.39 76.47
CA LEU A 68 -11.46 -6.09 75.59
C LEU A 68 -12.25 -5.12 74.70
N CYS A 69 -12.75 -4.00 75.26
CA CYS A 69 -13.44 -2.97 74.49
C CYS A 69 -12.50 -2.29 73.48
N ALA A 70 -11.26 -1.99 73.88
CA ALA A 70 -10.25 -1.43 73.00
C ALA A 70 -9.91 -2.38 71.84
N LEU A 71 -9.74 -3.68 72.12
CA LEU A 71 -9.48 -4.71 71.11
C LEU A 71 -10.67 -4.85 70.14
N GLY A 72 -11.90 -4.85 70.65
CA GLY A 72 -13.11 -4.89 69.82
C GLY A 72 -13.24 -3.67 68.91
N GLY A 73 -12.97 -2.46 69.43
CA GLY A 73 -12.95 -1.23 68.64
C GLY A 73 -11.88 -1.27 67.54
N LEU A 74 -10.68 -1.76 67.86
CA LEU A 74 -9.60 -1.93 66.90
C LEU A 74 -9.99 -2.92 65.79
N LEU A 75 -10.66 -4.02 66.14
CA LEU A 75 -11.15 -5.01 65.17
C LEU A 75 -12.21 -4.42 64.22
N VAL A 76 -13.14 -3.59 64.71
CA VAL A 76 -14.13 -2.91 63.86
C VAL A 76 -13.45 -1.94 62.89
N ILE A 77 -12.42 -1.20 63.33
CA ILE A 77 -11.65 -0.31 62.46
C ILE A 77 -10.96 -1.11 61.35
N VAL A 78 -10.35 -2.26 61.69
CA VAL A 78 -9.70 -3.14 60.70
C VAL A 78 -10.73 -3.66 59.69
N ILE A 79 -11.91 -4.11 60.13
CA ILE A 79 -12.98 -4.56 59.22
C ILE A 79 -13.43 -3.42 58.29
N GLY A 80 -13.60 -2.21 58.82
CA GLY A 80 -13.94 -1.02 58.02
C GLY A 80 -12.88 -0.69 56.98
N ALA A 81 -11.60 -0.76 57.35
CA ALA A 81 -10.49 -0.55 56.43
C ALA A 81 -10.45 -1.62 55.33
N VAL A 82 -10.64 -2.90 55.66
CA VAL A 82 -10.72 -4.00 54.68
C VAL A 82 -11.91 -3.82 53.73
N ALA A 83 -13.09 -3.44 54.25
CA ALA A 83 -14.27 -3.17 53.44
C ALA A 83 -14.06 -1.96 52.50
N TYR A 84 -13.36 -0.93 52.97
CA TYR A 84 -13.00 0.23 52.16
C TYR A 84 -12.03 -0.16 51.04
N ILE A 85 -10.96 -0.88 51.38
CA ILE A 85 -9.97 -1.38 50.42
C ILE A 85 -10.67 -2.20 49.34
N THR A 86 -11.44 -3.23 49.70
CA THR A 86 -12.12 -4.10 48.72
C THR A 86 -13.09 -3.36 47.79
N ARG A 87 -13.77 -2.31 48.29
CA ARG A 87 -14.57 -1.42 47.43
C ARG A 87 -13.70 -0.62 46.46
N GLN A 88 -12.57 -0.12 46.93
CA GLN A 88 -11.65 0.66 46.10
C GLN A 88 -11.00 -0.18 45.00
N TRP A 89 -10.59 -1.43 45.29
CA TRP A 89 -10.09 -2.37 44.26
C TRP A 89 -11.12 -2.64 43.16
N LYS A 90 -12.41 -2.81 43.51
CA LYS A 90 -13.47 -2.98 42.50
C LYS A 90 -13.63 -1.75 41.59
N SER A 91 -13.59 -0.55 42.17
CA SER A 91 -13.68 0.68 41.38
C SER A 91 -12.47 0.88 40.46
N VAL A 92 -11.29 0.44 40.88
CA VAL A 92 -10.07 0.49 40.05
C VAL A 92 -10.16 -0.55 38.92
N GLU A 93 -10.70 -1.73 39.19
CA GLU A 93 -10.91 -2.76 38.17
C GLU A 93 -11.89 -2.28 37.09
N ASP A 94 -13.02 -1.67 37.48
CA ASP A 94 -13.99 -1.11 36.54
C ASP A 94 -13.37 0.02 35.70
N ALA A 95 -12.51 0.85 36.30
CA ALA A 95 -11.79 1.90 35.60
C ALA A 95 -10.76 1.33 34.60
N ASN A 96 -10.00 0.31 35.02
CA ASN A 96 -9.04 -0.39 34.15
C ASN A 96 -9.74 -1.08 32.99
N HIS A 97 -10.90 -1.71 33.22
CA HIS A 97 -11.68 -2.35 32.17
C HIS A 97 -12.17 -1.32 31.14
N ARG A 98 -12.61 -0.13 31.57
CA ARG A 98 -12.99 0.96 30.64
C ARG A 98 -11.79 1.44 29.82
N VAL A 99 -10.63 1.60 30.46
CA VAL A 99 -9.40 1.98 29.76
C VAL A 99 -9.01 0.91 28.72
N GLN A 100 -9.13 -0.38 29.06
CA GLN A 100 -8.89 -1.47 28.12
C GLN A 100 -9.86 -1.43 26.95
N GLN A 101 -11.17 -1.29 27.20
CA GLN A 101 -12.17 -1.18 26.13
C GLN A 101 -11.88 -0.02 25.18
N THR A 102 -11.59 1.18 25.71
CA THR A 102 -11.25 2.33 24.87
C THR A 102 -9.94 2.11 24.11
N ASN A 103 -8.95 1.44 24.72
CA ASN A 103 -7.69 1.12 24.05
C ASN A 103 -7.90 0.10 22.92
N ASP A 104 -8.73 -0.92 23.14
CA ASP A 104 -9.11 -1.91 22.13
C ASP A 104 -9.88 -1.25 20.97
N GLU A 105 -10.82 -0.35 21.28
CA GLU A 105 -11.54 0.44 20.28
C GLU A 105 -10.57 1.33 19.46
N LEU A 106 -9.67 2.06 20.13
CA LEU A 106 -8.66 2.88 19.47
C LEU A 106 -7.73 2.05 18.58
N GLN A 107 -7.33 0.87 19.05
CA GLN A 107 -6.51 -0.05 18.27
C GLN A 107 -7.26 -0.54 17.03
N SER A 108 -8.53 -0.93 17.17
CA SER A 108 -9.35 -1.33 16.03
C SER A 108 -9.54 -0.22 14.98
N ILE A 109 -9.68 1.03 15.43
CA ILE A 109 -9.80 2.19 14.53
C ILE A 109 -8.45 2.47 13.85
N SER A 110 -7.35 2.40 14.60
CA SER A 110 -6.00 2.56 14.06
C SER A 110 -5.71 1.51 12.99
N ASP A 111 -6.10 0.25 13.22
CA ASP A 111 -5.94 -0.83 12.26
C ASP A 111 -6.77 -0.59 10.99
N ARG A 112 -8.03 -0.19 11.14
CA ARG A 112 -8.89 0.16 9.98
C ARG A 112 -8.35 1.35 9.20
N LEU A 113 -7.78 2.36 9.87
CA LEU A 113 -7.16 3.51 9.21
C LEU A 113 -5.91 3.08 8.44
N ARG A 114 -5.11 2.19 9.02
CA ARG A 114 -3.94 1.62 8.35
C ARG A 114 -4.34 0.81 7.12
N GLU A 115 -5.34 -0.05 7.21
CA GLU A 115 -5.89 -0.80 6.07
C GLU A 115 -6.37 0.15 4.96
N ALA A 116 -7.17 1.16 5.30
CA ALA A 116 -7.66 2.15 4.34
C ALA A 116 -6.52 2.92 3.66
N ASN A 117 -5.49 3.33 4.42
CA ASN A 117 -4.31 3.99 3.86
C ASN A 117 -3.54 3.08 2.91
N THR A 118 -3.34 1.80 3.28
CA THR A 118 -2.67 0.84 2.38
C THR A 118 -3.48 0.60 1.10
N ALA A 119 -4.82 0.54 1.18
CA ALA A 119 -5.68 0.42 0.02
C ALA A 119 -5.60 1.66 -0.89
N LEU A 120 -5.53 2.86 -0.31
CA LEU A 120 -5.32 4.10 -1.05
C LEU A 120 -3.96 4.15 -1.75
N GLU A 121 -2.89 3.70 -1.08
CA GLU A 121 -1.55 3.61 -1.69
C GLU A 121 -1.55 2.67 -2.90
N VAL A 122 -2.11 1.47 -2.77
CA VAL A 122 -2.24 0.51 -3.88
C VAL A 122 -3.08 1.09 -5.02
N SER A 123 -4.18 1.77 -4.69
CA SER A 123 -5.03 2.40 -5.71
C SER A 123 -4.32 3.54 -6.43
N ASN A 124 -3.54 4.37 -5.72
CA ASN A 124 -2.75 5.45 -6.30
C ASN A 124 -1.66 4.92 -7.22
N GLU A 125 -0.96 3.85 -6.82
CA GLU A 125 0.04 3.19 -7.67
C GLU A 125 -0.59 2.63 -8.95
N ALA A 126 -1.77 2.01 -8.85
CA ALA A 126 -2.52 1.54 -10.01
C ALA A 126 -2.92 2.70 -10.94
N LEU A 127 -3.39 3.82 -10.37
CA LEU A 127 -3.72 5.03 -11.14
C LEU A 127 -2.49 5.59 -11.87
N GLU A 128 -1.34 5.66 -11.22
CA GLU A 128 -0.09 6.12 -11.83
C GLU A 128 0.33 5.21 -13.00
N LYS A 129 0.25 3.88 -12.84
CA LYS A 129 0.49 2.91 -13.92
C LYS A 129 -0.47 3.10 -15.09
N THR A 130 -1.75 3.36 -14.82
CA THR A 130 -2.73 3.61 -15.90
C THR A 130 -2.49 4.94 -16.61
N ASN A 131 -2.14 6.00 -15.87
CA ASN A 131 -1.85 7.32 -16.44
C ASN A 131 -0.62 7.27 -17.35
N THR A 132 0.47 6.63 -16.90
CA THR A 132 1.68 6.46 -17.71
C THR A 132 1.41 5.63 -18.97
N ALA A 133 0.59 4.57 -18.88
CA ALA A 133 0.17 3.80 -20.05
C ALA A 133 -0.69 4.62 -21.04
N LEU A 134 -1.58 5.47 -20.53
CA LEU A 134 -2.39 6.39 -21.33
C LEU A 134 -1.54 7.45 -22.03
N GLU A 135 -0.58 8.05 -21.32
CA GLU A 135 0.36 9.01 -21.91
C GLU A 135 1.19 8.38 -23.03
N PHE A 136 1.68 7.16 -22.82
CA PHE A 136 2.39 6.40 -23.85
C PHE A 136 1.51 6.14 -25.08
N SER A 137 0.27 5.68 -24.88
CA SER A 137 -0.69 5.43 -25.96
C SER A 137 -1.03 6.72 -26.72
N ASN A 138 -1.32 7.82 -26.02
CA ASN A 138 -1.59 9.13 -26.60
C ASN A 138 -0.40 9.65 -27.41
N SER A 139 0.83 9.46 -26.93
CA SER A 139 2.04 9.82 -27.67
C SER A 139 2.18 9.02 -28.97
N ARG A 140 1.90 7.71 -28.94
CA ARG A 140 1.89 6.85 -30.14
C ARG A 140 0.81 7.28 -31.12
N LEU A 141 -0.41 7.53 -30.65
CA LEU A 141 -1.52 7.99 -31.49
C LEU A 141 -1.22 9.35 -32.13
N LYS A 142 -0.63 10.29 -31.39
CA LYS A 142 -0.22 11.59 -31.93
C LYS A 142 0.86 11.45 -33.02
N LYS A 143 1.84 10.57 -32.81
CA LYS A 143 2.85 10.26 -33.85
C LYS A 143 2.21 9.65 -35.09
N SER A 144 1.33 8.66 -34.92
CA SER A 144 0.60 8.03 -36.02
C SER A 144 -0.28 9.03 -36.78
N GLY A 145 -1.00 9.90 -36.07
CA GLY A 145 -1.81 10.95 -36.66
C GLY A 145 -0.99 11.94 -37.48
N ARG A 146 0.18 12.35 -36.98
CA ARG A 146 1.11 13.23 -37.71
C ARG A 146 1.61 12.59 -39.00
N ILE A 147 1.98 11.31 -38.94
CA ILE A 147 2.37 10.53 -40.10
C ILE A 147 1.22 10.56 -41.11
N ALA A 148 0.00 10.17 -40.73
CA ALA A 148 -1.15 10.15 -41.63
C ALA A 148 -1.47 11.53 -42.28
N GLU A 149 -1.33 12.62 -41.52
CA GLU A 149 -1.50 14.00 -42.02
C GLU A 149 -0.45 14.35 -43.09
N GLU A 150 0.82 14.00 -42.84
CA GLU A 150 1.91 14.20 -43.80
C GLU A 150 1.69 13.41 -45.10
N TYR A 151 1.25 12.14 -45.02
CA TYR A 151 0.88 11.36 -46.21
C TYR A 151 -0.27 11.95 -46.99
N THR A 152 -1.28 12.44 -46.28
CA THR A 152 -2.41 13.11 -46.92
C THR A 152 -1.89 14.33 -47.69
N GLY A 153 -0.97 15.11 -47.10
CA GLY A 153 -0.28 16.20 -47.78
C GLY A 153 0.49 15.75 -49.04
N LEU A 154 1.36 14.74 -48.91
CA LEU A 154 2.14 14.20 -50.04
C LEU A 154 1.25 13.66 -51.16
N PHE A 155 0.15 12.99 -50.82
CA PHE A 155 -0.83 12.48 -51.79
C PHE A 155 -1.54 13.61 -52.53
N MET A 156 -1.96 14.65 -51.81
CA MET A 156 -2.60 15.83 -52.40
C MET A 156 -1.63 16.60 -53.30
N GLU A 157 -0.37 16.76 -52.88
CA GLU A 157 0.68 17.38 -53.69
C GLU A 157 0.93 16.59 -54.98
N TYR A 158 1.09 15.26 -54.89
CA TYR A 158 1.25 14.39 -56.06
C TYR A 158 0.04 14.48 -57.01
N SER A 159 -1.17 14.45 -56.47
CA SER A 159 -2.40 14.57 -57.27
C SER A 159 -2.48 15.92 -57.98
N SER A 160 -2.14 17.01 -57.29
CA SER A 160 -2.08 18.36 -57.86
C SER A 160 -1.04 18.47 -58.99
N LEU A 161 0.16 17.92 -58.78
CA LEU A 161 1.20 17.87 -59.82
C LEU A 161 0.73 17.13 -61.07
N ASN A 162 0.04 16.00 -60.91
CA ASN A 162 -0.50 15.22 -62.03
C ASN A 162 -1.61 15.98 -62.78
N ILE A 163 -2.52 16.65 -62.08
CA ILE A 163 -3.54 17.49 -62.70
C ILE A 163 -2.88 18.57 -63.54
N SER A 164 -1.91 19.30 -62.97
CA SER A 164 -1.16 20.34 -63.71
C SER A 164 -0.41 19.79 -64.92
N LEU A 165 0.18 18.59 -64.82
CA LEU A 165 0.85 17.96 -65.95
C LEU A 165 -0.12 17.60 -67.07
N LEU A 166 -1.29 17.06 -66.72
CA LEU A 166 -2.34 16.73 -67.69
C LEU A 166 -2.91 17.99 -68.37
N GLU A 167 -3.14 19.06 -67.61
CA GLU A 167 -3.56 20.36 -68.15
C GLU A 167 -2.56 20.91 -69.16
N LYS A 168 -1.26 20.89 -68.82
CA LYS A 168 -0.18 21.31 -69.73
C LYS A 168 -0.14 20.45 -70.99
N TYR A 169 -0.34 19.15 -70.85
CA TYR A 169 -0.38 18.23 -71.99
C TYR A 169 -1.56 18.52 -72.92
N HIS A 170 -2.76 18.65 -72.35
CA HIS A 170 -3.98 19.00 -73.08
C HIS A 170 -3.84 20.36 -73.78
N ALA A 171 -3.31 21.37 -73.11
CA ALA A 171 -3.08 22.68 -73.69
C ALA A 171 -2.10 22.62 -74.88
N ALA A 172 -1.03 21.83 -74.76
CA ALA A 172 -0.07 21.67 -75.84
C ALA A 172 -0.68 20.97 -77.07
N LEU A 173 -1.47 19.91 -76.86
CA LEU A 173 -2.19 19.23 -77.94
C LEU A 173 -3.24 20.14 -78.57
N ARG A 174 -3.99 20.89 -77.77
CA ARG A 174 -4.97 21.87 -78.25
C ARG A 174 -4.31 22.94 -79.13
N ASN A 175 -3.17 23.48 -78.71
CA ASN A 175 -2.43 24.48 -79.49
C ASN A 175 -1.98 23.92 -80.84
N LEU A 176 -1.48 22.68 -80.88
CA LEU A 176 -1.11 22.01 -82.14
C LEU A 176 -2.34 21.76 -83.04
N ALA A 177 -3.49 21.42 -82.44
CA ALA A 177 -4.74 21.21 -83.17
C ALA A 177 -5.27 22.52 -83.79
N LEU A 178 -5.24 23.62 -83.04
CA LEU A 178 -5.63 24.95 -83.54
C LEU A 178 -4.75 25.43 -84.71
N GLN A 179 -3.50 24.97 -84.77
CA GLN A 179 -2.57 25.25 -85.86
C GLN A 179 -2.72 24.28 -87.06
N GLY A 180 -3.61 23.28 -86.99
CA GLY A 180 -3.72 22.22 -87.99
C GLY A 180 -2.51 21.27 -88.04
N ASN A 181 -1.64 21.28 -87.02
CA ASN A 181 -0.40 20.50 -86.99
C ASN A 181 -0.64 19.05 -86.52
N VAL A 182 -1.31 18.25 -87.35
CA VAL A 182 -1.63 16.84 -87.07
C VAL A 182 -0.38 16.00 -86.82
N LYS A 183 0.70 16.23 -87.58
CA LYS A 183 1.98 15.52 -87.39
C LYS A 183 2.57 15.78 -86.00
N GLY A 184 2.48 17.01 -85.50
CA GLY A 184 2.94 17.36 -84.16
C GLY A 184 2.13 16.68 -83.05
N ILE A 185 0.81 16.55 -83.24
CA ILE A 185 -0.07 15.82 -82.32
C ILE A 185 0.33 14.35 -82.25
N LEU A 186 0.44 13.68 -83.40
CA LEU A 186 0.83 12.26 -83.46
C LEU A 186 2.19 12.04 -82.81
N LYS A 187 3.20 12.87 -83.15
CA LYS A 187 4.52 12.79 -82.53
C LYS A 187 4.46 12.89 -81.00
N LYS A 188 3.55 13.69 -80.46
CA LYS A 188 3.41 13.93 -79.02
C LYS A 188 2.60 12.83 -78.32
N LEU A 189 1.64 12.22 -79.00
CA LEU A 189 0.90 11.04 -78.54
C LEU A 189 1.75 9.77 -78.57
N ASP A 190 2.61 9.61 -79.58
CA ASP A 190 3.51 8.47 -79.74
C ASP A 190 4.75 8.56 -78.82
N SER A 191 4.90 9.67 -78.09
CA SER A 191 6.04 9.90 -77.21
C SER A 191 5.74 9.45 -75.77
N ASP A 192 6.66 8.66 -75.21
CA ASP A 192 6.63 8.27 -73.80
C ASP A 192 7.18 9.35 -72.85
N GLU A 193 7.52 10.55 -73.33
CA GLU A 193 8.19 11.59 -72.53
C GLU A 193 7.41 11.90 -71.23
N ILE A 194 6.10 12.13 -71.35
CA ILE A 194 5.23 12.46 -70.22
C ILE A 194 5.02 11.27 -69.30
N VAL A 195 4.90 10.07 -69.87
CA VAL A 195 4.76 8.84 -69.09
C VAL A 195 6.02 8.63 -68.24
N ASN A 196 7.20 8.78 -68.83
CA ASN A 196 8.48 8.64 -68.14
C ASN A 196 8.69 9.72 -67.07
N GLU A 197 8.30 10.96 -67.34
CA GLU A 197 8.33 12.05 -66.35
C GLU A 197 7.39 11.75 -65.16
N THR A 198 6.18 11.27 -65.44
CA THR A 198 5.20 10.91 -64.42
C THR A 198 5.68 9.73 -63.57
N ILE A 199 6.25 8.70 -64.19
CA ILE A 199 6.82 7.53 -63.49
C ILE A 199 7.98 7.96 -62.59
N LYS A 200 8.85 8.86 -63.05
CA LYS A 200 9.96 9.37 -62.23
C LYS A 200 9.46 10.15 -61.02
N ALA A 201 8.47 11.02 -61.22
CA ALA A 201 7.83 11.77 -60.13
C ALA A 201 7.14 10.83 -59.13
N PHE A 202 6.45 9.82 -59.63
CA PHE A 202 5.81 8.78 -58.82
C PHE A 202 6.81 8.05 -57.93
N TYR A 203 7.90 7.52 -58.49
CA TYR A 203 8.90 6.83 -57.67
C TYR A 203 9.57 7.74 -56.66
N SER A 204 9.84 9.01 -57.01
CA SER A 204 10.40 9.97 -56.05
C SER A 204 9.48 10.16 -54.84
N LYS A 205 8.17 10.31 -55.07
CA LYS A 205 7.18 10.50 -54.00
C LYS A 205 6.89 9.19 -53.26
N PHE A 206 6.92 8.05 -53.93
CA PHE A 206 6.81 6.73 -53.30
C PHE A 206 8.00 6.45 -52.38
N ASP A 207 9.23 6.69 -52.84
CA ASP A 207 10.43 6.45 -52.04
C ASP A 207 10.47 7.37 -50.80
N GLU A 208 10.06 8.63 -50.96
CA GLU A 208 9.87 9.57 -49.84
C GLU A 208 8.80 9.09 -48.86
N ALA A 209 7.66 8.66 -49.38
CA ALA A 209 6.57 8.11 -48.59
C ALA A 209 7.01 6.88 -47.79
N VAL A 210 7.71 5.93 -48.38
CA VAL A 210 8.18 4.72 -47.68
C VAL A 210 9.15 5.08 -46.56
N LEU A 211 10.13 5.95 -46.84
CA LEU A 211 11.15 6.32 -45.85
C LEU A 211 10.61 7.21 -44.73
N ASN A 212 9.52 7.96 -44.94
CA ASN A 212 8.90 8.71 -43.84
C ASN A 212 8.11 7.78 -42.87
N ILE A 213 7.49 6.68 -43.35
CA ILE A 213 6.81 5.69 -42.47
C ILE A 213 7.85 4.79 -41.82
N TYR A 214 8.85 4.37 -42.61
CA TYR A 214 9.89 3.43 -42.22
C TYR A 214 11.29 4.06 -42.40
N PRO A 215 11.72 4.99 -41.52
CA PRO A 215 12.99 5.70 -41.68
C PRO A 215 14.23 4.82 -41.77
N SER A 216 14.20 3.66 -41.10
CA SER A 216 15.31 2.70 -41.11
C SER A 216 15.06 1.53 -42.07
N PHE A 217 14.22 1.70 -43.10
CA PHE A 217 13.79 0.61 -43.97
C PHE A 217 14.98 -0.08 -44.65
N VAL A 218 15.88 0.71 -45.25
CA VAL A 218 17.03 0.18 -45.99
C VAL A 218 18.02 -0.50 -45.04
N GLU A 219 18.29 0.09 -43.89
CA GLU A 219 19.16 -0.48 -42.86
C GLU A 219 18.61 -1.80 -42.35
N LYS A 220 17.32 -1.84 -41.96
CA LYS A 220 16.67 -3.06 -41.47
C LYS A 220 16.66 -4.15 -42.53
N ILE A 221 16.36 -3.84 -43.80
CA ILE A 221 16.47 -4.82 -44.89
C ILE A 221 17.89 -5.34 -45.02
N ASN A 222 18.91 -4.47 -45.01
CA ASN A 222 20.30 -4.88 -45.09
C ASN A 222 20.77 -5.72 -43.90
N MET A 223 20.17 -5.56 -42.72
CA MET A 223 20.41 -6.44 -41.56
C MET A 223 19.81 -7.84 -41.74
N LEU A 224 18.84 -8.03 -42.64
CA LEU A 224 18.28 -9.33 -42.97
C LEU A 224 19.09 -10.09 -44.03
N LEU A 225 20.08 -9.43 -44.66
CA LEU A 225 20.89 -9.98 -45.75
C LEU A 225 22.30 -10.33 -45.25
N VAL A 226 22.91 -11.36 -45.86
CA VAL A 226 24.34 -11.66 -45.67
C VAL A 226 25.19 -10.47 -46.12
N GLU A 227 26.40 -10.34 -45.58
CA GLU A 227 27.22 -9.13 -45.74
C GLU A 227 27.54 -8.82 -47.21
N GLU A 228 27.91 -9.84 -48.00
CA GLU A 228 28.14 -9.77 -49.45
C GLU A 228 26.84 -9.51 -50.22
N GLY A 229 25.72 -9.86 -49.59
CA GLY A 229 24.37 -9.76 -50.10
C GLY A 229 23.66 -8.48 -49.65
N ARG A 230 24.33 -7.47 -49.08
CA ARG A 230 23.69 -6.18 -48.75
C ARG A 230 23.45 -5.33 -50.00
N ILE A 231 22.36 -4.57 -50.00
CA ILE A 231 21.99 -3.66 -51.09
C ILE A 231 22.73 -2.35 -50.89
N GLN A 232 23.47 -1.93 -51.92
CA GLN A 232 24.13 -0.63 -51.98
C GLN A 232 23.39 0.26 -52.97
N LEU A 233 22.98 1.44 -52.51
CA LEU A 233 22.29 2.45 -53.30
C LEU A 233 23.29 3.32 -54.07
N LYS A 234 22.91 3.77 -55.26
CA LYS A 234 23.72 4.75 -56.00
C LYS A 234 23.64 6.14 -55.34
N PRO A 235 24.62 7.03 -55.55
CA PRO A 235 24.55 8.39 -55.05
C PRO A 235 23.25 9.09 -55.49
N GLY A 236 22.48 9.60 -54.52
CA GLY A 236 21.20 10.26 -54.75
C GLY A 236 19.99 9.33 -54.93
N GLU A 237 20.17 8.01 -54.93
CA GLU A 237 19.08 7.04 -54.97
C GLU A 237 18.52 6.79 -53.56
N LYS A 238 17.20 6.96 -53.37
CA LYS A 238 16.52 6.64 -52.11
C LYS A 238 16.21 5.15 -52.00
N LEU A 239 15.57 4.59 -53.02
CA LEU A 239 15.31 3.16 -53.15
C LEU A 239 15.57 2.71 -54.59
N ASN A 240 16.11 1.50 -54.74
CA ASN A 240 16.18 0.83 -56.04
C ASN A 240 14.94 -0.06 -56.26
N THR A 241 14.81 -0.65 -57.45
CA THR A 241 13.64 -1.49 -57.78
C THR A 241 13.45 -2.69 -56.84
N GLU A 242 14.54 -3.29 -56.34
CA GLU A 242 14.46 -4.37 -55.35
C GLU A 242 13.81 -3.92 -54.06
N LEU A 243 14.30 -2.81 -53.51
CA LEU A 243 13.77 -2.23 -52.29
C LEU A 243 12.32 -1.77 -52.47
N ARG A 244 11.95 -1.25 -53.66
CA ARG A 244 10.56 -0.90 -53.96
C ARG A 244 9.63 -2.11 -53.96
N VAL A 245 10.07 -3.26 -54.51
CA VAL A 245 9.30 -4.53 -54.42
C VAL A 245 9.05 -4.90 -52.95
N LEU A 246 10.09 -4.84 -52.11
CA LEU A 246 9.94 -5.15 -50.68
C LEU A 246 9.10 -4.10 -49.93
N ALA A 247 9.17 -2.84 -50.33
CA ALA A 247 8.38 -1.77 -49.73
C ALA A 247 6.88 -1.94 -50.07
N VAL A 248 6.54 -2.27 -51.31
CA VAL A 248 5.15 -2.57 -51.71
C VAL A 248 4.62 -3.78 -50.93
N TYR A 249 5.46 -4.82 -50.75
CA TYR A 249 5.12 -5.97 -49.91
C TYR A 249 4.88 -5.54 -48.45
N ARG A 250 5.76 -4.72 -47.88
CA ARG A 250 5.66 -4.17 -46.51
C ARG A 250 4.38 -3.37 -46.28
N LEU A 251 3.90 -2.69 -47.32
CA LEU A 251 2.64 -1.92 -47.30
C LEU A 251 1.39 -2.82 -47.36
N GLY A 252 1.54 -4.14 -47.43
CA GLY A 252 0.45 -5.11 -47.43
C GLY A 252 0.03 -5.59 -48.82
N ILE A 253 0.62 -5.06 -49.88
CA ILE A 253 0.32 -5.49 -51.26
C ILE A 253 1.21 -6.71 -51.56
N SER A 254 0.63 -7.90 -51.40
CA SER A 254 1.34 -9.17 -51.57
C SER A 254 1.13 -9.83 -52.94
N ASP A 255 0.13 -9.37 -53.69
CA ASP A 255 -0.23 -9.94 -55.00
C ASP A 255 0.81 -9.55 -56.08
N PRO A 256 1.53 -10.52 -56.68
CA PRO A 256 2.57 -10.23 -57.67
C PRO A 256 2.10 -9.42 -58.86
N ASP A 257 0.85 -9.60 -59.31
CA ASP A 257 0.25 -8.84 -60.40
C ASP A 257 0.05 -7.36 -60.02
N GLN A 258 -0.42 -7.10 -58.79
CA GLN A 258 -0.54 -5.73 -58.26
C GLN A 258 0.82 -5.07 -58.09
N ILE A 259 1.82 -5.79 -57.57
CA ILE A 259 3.20 -5.26 -57.44
C ILE A 259 3.77 -4.91 -58.81
N ALA A 260 3.60 -5.79 -59.79
CA ALA A 260 4.07 -5.59 -61.16
C ALA A 260 3.41 -4.36 -61.80
N HIS A 261 2.09 -4.22 -61.64
CA HIS A 261 1.35 -3.06 -62.11
C HIS A 261 1.83 -1.76 -61.45
N PHE A 262 1.95 -1.76 -60.12
CA PHE A 262 2.39 -0.62 -59.33
C PHE A 262 3.81 -0.16 -59.70
N LEU A 263 4.71 -1.12 -59.90
CA LEU A 263 6.10 -0.85 -60.24
C LEU A 263 6.37 -0.80 -61.74
N ARG A 264 5.33 -0.84 -62.59
CA ARG A 264 5.46 -0.78 -64.06
C ARG A 264 6.47 -1.81 -64.61
N CYS A 265 6.51 -2.99 -64.02
CA CYS A 265 7.42 -4.08 -64.41
C CYS A 265 6.64 -5.37 -64.70
N SER A 266 7.30 -6.41 -65.19
CA SER A 266 6.65 -7.70 -65.40
C SER A 266 6.51 -8.48 -64.09
N VAL A 267 5.49 -9.32 -63.98
CA VAL A 267 5.32 -10.25 -62.86
C VAL A 267 6.57 -11.14 -62.69
N SER A 268 7.19 -11.57 -63.79
CA SER A 268 8.46 -12.31 -63.78
C SER A 268 9.61 -11.52 -63.13
N THR A 269 9.64 -10.21 -63.32
CA THR A 269 10.64 -9.31 -62.71
C THR A 269 10.45 -9.25 -61.19
N VAL A 270 9.20 -9.17 -60.72
CA VAL A 270 8.87 -9.21 -59.29
C VAL A 270 9.37 -10.52 -58.65
N TYR A 271 9.05 -11.67 -59.25
CA TYR A 271 9.53 -12.97 -58.78
C TYR A 271 11.06 -13.05 -58.77
N THR A 272 11.71 -12.53 -59.81
CA THR A 272 13.17 -12.54 -59.92
C THR A 272 13.82 -11.75 -58.78
N TYR A 273 13.34 -10.53 -58.51
CA TYR A 273 13.86 -9.73 -57.41
C TYR A 273 13.62 -10.37 -56.05
N ARG A 274 12.39 -10.87 -55.79
CA ARG A 274 12.07 -11.53 -54.52
C ARG A 274 12.91 -12.80 -54.29
N SER A 275 13.05 -13.65 -55.30
CA SER A 275 13.88 -14.85 -55.24
C SER A 275 15.37 -14.51 -55.04
N ARG A 276 15.87 -13.47 -55.71
CA ARG A 276 17.26 -13.02 -55.58
C ARG A 276 17.55 -12.51 -54.16
N LEU A 277 16.65 -11.73 -53.58
CA LEU A 277 16.78 -11.20 -52.23
C LEU A 277 16.65 -12.30 -51.17
N LYS A 278 15.67 -13.20 -51.33
CA LYS A 278 15.46 -14.35 -50.43
C LYS A 278 16.68 -15.27 -50.38
N ARG A 279 17.38 -15.47 -51.51
CA ARG A 279 18.65 -16.24 -51.56
C ARG A 279 19.82 -15.54 -50.88
N ARG A 280 19.79 -14.22 -50.73
CA ARG A 280 20.79 -13.41 -50.02
C ARG A 280 20.42 -13.19 -48.55
N ALA A 281 19.26 -13.68 -48.11
CA ALA A 281 18.83 -13.54 -46.72
C ALA A 281 19.68 -14.41 -45.80
N ILE A 282 19.93 -13.91 -44.58
CA ILE A 282 20.57 -14.69 -43.51
C ILE A 282 19.69 -15.90 -43.15
N ASP A 283 18.38 -15.71 -43.17
CA ASP A 283 17.38 -16.76 -42.97
C ASP A 283 16.27 -16.65 -44.03
N PRO A 284 16.35 -17.45 -45.11
CA PRO A 284 15.36 -17.42 -46.19
C PRO A 284 13.94 -17.74 -45.75
N GLU A 285 13.74 -18.64 -44.78
CA GLU A 285 12.39 -19.10 -44.41
C GLU A 285 11.59 -18.00 -43.70
N THR A 286 12.26 -17.20 -42.85
CA THR A 286 11.61 -16.11 -42.11
C THR A 286 11.69 -14.74 -42.80
N PHE A 287 12.34 -14.65 -43.96
CA PHE A 287 12.63 -13.38 -44.63
C PHE A 287 11.37 -12.53 -44.90
N ASP A 288 10.34 -13.14 -45.49
CA ASP A 288 9.09 -12.44 -45.84
C ASP A 288 8.35 -11.93 -44.58
N SER A 289 8.33 -12.73 -43.50
CA SER A 289 7.72 -12.33 -42.22
C SER A 289 8.49 -11.20 -41.55
N LYS A 290 9.83 -11.27 -41.53
CA LYS A 290 10.68 -10.24 -40.97
C LYS A 290 10.57 -8.91 -41.73
N ILE A 291 10.31 -8.94 -43.04
CA ILE A 291 10.01 -7.73 -43.80
C ILE A 291 8.75 -7.06 -43.23
N MET A 292 7.69 -7.79 -42.94
CA MET A 292 6.44 -7.22 -42.40
C MET A 292 6.60 -6.60 -41.00
N GLU A 293 7.65 -6.96 -40.26
CA GLU A 293 7.97 -6.43 -38.92
C GLU A 293 8.83 -5.15 -38.95
N ILE A 294 9.32 -4.74 -40.12
CA ILE A 294 10.16 -3.53 -40.31
C ILE A 294 9.41 -2.26 -39.98
#